data_AF-A0A8C8YVR4-F1
#
_entry.id   AF-A0A8C8YVR4-F1
#
_cell.length_a   1.000
_cell.length_b   1.000
_cell.length_c   1.000
_cell.angle_alpha   90.00
_cell.angle_beta   90.00
_cell.angle_gamma   90.00
#
_symmetry.space_group_name_H-M   'P 1'
#
loop_
_entity.id
_entity.type
_entity.pdbx_description
1 polymer ?
#
loop_
_entity_poly.entity_id
_entity_poly.type
_entity_poly.pdbx_seq_one_letter_code
_entity_poly.pdbx_strand_id
1 'polypeptide(L)'
;SEISHLSPPNKESIVVTLHGATDLPTCKDGSNPWPYVVVKTTSEEANNQTSKAVTSVTSKPTRDPIWGDTVKVEIQAEDSGREDVIIKVIDNRKKEELLSYKIPIKYLRVFHPYHFELVSPAQSGKADEDTDKTKLYATVVRKCGFIPRYIGCNHTALEVFLRGVNEPLINNPNPMVVIARVVPNYKEFKASQVNRDVASVGLPITPVSFPIPSVMNFDVPRVSQNGCPQLSKPGGPPELPLWNQSFLFQGRDGATSFSEDTALVLEYYPSTSLKGSQPWTLTHPLGISVLPLKSRLYRKMLTGKGLDGLRVAQLPILDTNLKTVSGEAPTVDLSFHLISSEVRLPSLRTQSLSHEPPRPGGLGTGCPE
;
A
#
# COMPACT_ATOMS: atom_id res chain seq x y z
N SER A 1 -14.20 2.51 7.23
CA SER A 1 -14.29 1.75 5.96
C SER A 1 -13.52 0.45 6.14
N GLU A 2 -14.23 -0.66 6.08
CA GLU A 2 -13.70 -2.02 6.17
C GLU A 2 -12.74 -2.23 4.99
N ILE A 3 -11.45 -2.48 5.23
CA ILE A 3 -10.50 -2.76 4.14
C ILE A 3 -10.68 -4.22 3.78
N SER A 4 -11.73 -4.51 3.00
CA SER A 4 -11.76 -5.75 2.26
C SER A 4 -10.65 -5.72 1.22
N HIS A 5 -9.91 -6.83 1.13
CA HIS A 5 -9.00 -7.02 0.02
C HIS A 5 -9.77 -7.20 -1.28
N LEU A 6 -11.00 -7.72 -1.23
CA LEU A 6 -11.84 -8.01 -2.38
C LEU A 6 -12.74 -6.84 -2.76
N SER A 7 -13.04 -6.75 -4.04
CA SER A 7 -14.10 -5.89 -4.58
C SER A 7 -15.48 -6.51 -4.34
N PRO A 8 -16.56 -5.71 -4.47
CA PRO A 8 -17.91 -6.26 -4.49
C PRO A 8 -18.07 -7.33 -5.59
N PRO A 9 -19.02 -8.28 -5.45
CA PRO A 9 -19.31 -9.26 -6.49
C PRO A 9 -19.57 -8.61 -7.84
N ASN A 10 -19.07 -9.24 -8.92
CA ASN A 10 -19.15 -8.78 -10.31
C ASN A 10 -18.55 -7.40 -10.58
N LYS A 11 -17.78 -6.85 -9.63
CA LYS A 11 -17.06 -5.60 -9.81
C LYS A 11 -15.56 -5.80 -9.62
N GLU A 12 -14.83 -4.89 -10.22
CA GLU A 12 -13.44 -4.63 -9.87
C GLU A 12 -13.31 -3.25 -9.26
N SER A 13 -12.35 -3.10 -8.36
CA SER A 13 -12.05 -1.82 -7.74
C SER A 13 -10.61 -1.45 -8.04
N ILE A 14 -10.40 -0.23 -8.51
CA ILE A 14 -9.06 0.34 -8.64
C ILE A 14 -8.85 1.27 -7.47
N VAL A 15 -7.92 0.87 -6.60
CA VAL A 15 -7.51 1.65 -5.44
C VAL A 15 -6.28 2.44 -5.82
N VAL A 16 -6.35 3.76 -5.69
CA VAL A 16 -5.26 4.67 -6.03
C VAL A 16 -4.86 5.42 -4.77
N THR A 17 -3.62 5.27 -4.34
CA THR A 17 -3.01 6.11 -3.29
C THR A 17 -2.18 7.19 -3.97
N LEU A 18 -2.54 8.45 -3.75
CA LEU A 18 -1.88 9.61 -4.33
C LEU A 18 -0.89 10.15 -3.29
N HIS A 19 0.41 10.01 -3.56
CA HIS A 19 1.43 10.39 -2.58
C HIS A 19 1.73 11.87 -2.69
N GLY A 20 2.02 12.36 -3.89
CA GLY A 20 2.36 13.75 -4.15
C GLY A 20 2.73 13.98 -5.60
N ALA A 21 3.08 15.21 -5.94
CA ALA A 21 3.61 15.57 -7.24
C ALA A 21 4.78 16.55 -7.09
N THR A 22 5.62 16.65 -8.12
CA THR A 22 6.66 17.68 -8.23
C THR A 22 6.49 18.43 -9.53
N ASP A 23 6.80 19.73 -9.49
CA ASP A 23 6.82 20.61 -10.67
C ASP A 23 5.48 20.68 -11.42
N LEU A 24 4.36 20.72 -10.71
CA LEU A 24 3.05 20.94 -11.33
C LEU A 24 3.04 22.23 -12.17
N PRO A 25 2.31 22.28 -13.30
CA PRO A 25 2.11 23.52 -14.04
C PRO A 25 1.50 24.62 -13.18
N THR A 26 1.88 25.87 -13.44
CA THR A 26 1.17 27.02 -12.89
C THR A 26 -0.22 27.12 -13.52
N CYS A 27 -1.11 27.84 -12.83
CA CYS A 27 -2.37 28.27 -13.41
C CYS A 27 -2.18 29.09 -14.69
N LYS A 28 -3.21 29.25 -15.52
CA LYS A 28 -3.15 30.04 -16.78
C LYS A 28 -2.70 31.49 -16.60
N ASP A 29 -2.92 32.07 -15.41
CA ASP A 29 -2.49 33.42 -15.04
C ASP A 29 -1.10 33.47 -14.36
N GLY A 30 -0.38 32.34 -14.32
CA GLY A 30 0.93 32.20 -13.70
C GLY A 30 0.91 31.96 -12.19
N SER A 31 -0.26 31.92 -11.53
CA SER A 31 -0.31 31.69 -10.08
C SER A 31 0.01 30.24 -9.71
N ASN A 32 0.51 30.00 -8.50
CA ASN A 32 0.62 28.64 -7.95
C ASN A 32 -0.78 28.03 -7.70
N PRO A 33 -1.00 26.76 -8.06
CA PRO A 33 -2.30 26.12 -7.90
C PRO A 33 -2.57 25.72 -6.45
N TRP A 34 -3.84 25.47 -6.14
CA TRP A 34 -4.36 24.76 -4.97
C TRP A 34 -4.79 23.35 -5.41
N PRO A 35 -3.82 22.44 -5.62
CA PRO A 35 -4.08 21.22 -6.36
C PRO A 35 -4.84 20.19 -5.50
N TYR A 36 -5.77 19.50 -6.16
CA TYR A 36 -6.37 18.26 -5.69
C TYR A 36 -6.48 17.30 -6.86
N VAL A 37 -6.62 16.01 -6.56
CA VAL A 37 -6.70 14.96 -7.57
C VAL A 37 -8.12 14.42 -7.65
N VAL A 38 -8.59 14.23 -8.88
CA VAL A 38 -9.83 13.52 -9.19
C VAL A 38 -9.47 12.25 -9.95
N VAL A 39 -9.95 11.12 -9.47
CA VAL A 39 -9.79 9.83 -10.15
C VAL A 39 -11.13 9.39 -10.72
N LYS A 40 -11.12 8.96 -11.98
CA LYS A 40 -12.32 8.51 -12.70
C LYS A 40 -12.03 7.29 -13.56
N THR A 41 -13.07 6.62 -13.97
CA THR A 41 -13.02 5.66 -15.08
C THR A 41 -13.25 6.39 -16.42
N THR A 42 -12.89 5.75 -17.53
CA THR A 42 -13.19 6.27 -18.87
C THR A 42 -14.68 6.42 -19.13
N SER A 43 -15.52 5.49 -18.63
CA SER A 43 -16.98 5.62 -18.73
C SER A 43 -17.54 6.77 -17.90
N GLU A 44 -17.03 6.98 -16.68
CA GLU A 44 -17.44 8.13 -15.86
C GLU A 44 -17.10 9.46 -16.55
N GLU A 45 -15.92 9.54 -17.19
CA GLU A 45 -15.52 10.74 -17.92
C GLU A 45 -16.36 10.97 -19.18
N ALA A 46 -16.61 9.93 -19.99
CA ALA A 46 -17.42 10.04 -21.21
C ALA A 46 -18.86 10.47 -20.92
N ASN A 47 -19.41 10.04 -19.77
CA ASN A 47 -20.76 10.41 -19.33
C ASN A 47 -20.82 11.71 -18.53
N ASN A 48 -19.70 12.45 -18.41
CA ASN A 48 -19.57 13.65 -17.58
C ASN A 48 -20.03 13.44 -16.13
N GLN A 49 -19.85 12.22 -15.61
CA GLN A 49 -20.25 11.88 -14.26
C GLN A 49 -19.30 12.53 -13.25
N THR A 50 -19.87 13.06 -12.17
CA THR A 50 -19.10 13.56 -11.05
C THR A 50 -18.52 12.38 -10.27
N SER A 51 -17.20 12.39 -10.09
CA SER A 51 -16.53 11.37 -9.28
C SER A 51 -16.44 11.81 -7.84
N LYS A 52 -16.68 10.84 -6.94
CA LYS A 52 -16.47 10.99 -5.49
C LYS A 52 -15.04 10.59 -5.07
N ALA A 53 -14.26 10.04 -5.98
CA ALA A 53 -12.88 9.62 -5.74
C ALA A 53 -11.93 10.82 -5.90
N VAL A 54 -11.97 11.71 -4.91
CA VAL A 54 -11.17 12.94 -4.87
C VAL A 54 -10.28 12.98 -3.64
N THR A 55 -9.09 13.58 -3.77
CA THR A 55 -8.20 13.83 -2.63
C THR A 55 -8.59 15.10 -1.89
N SER A 56 -7.97 15.31 -0.73
CA SER A 56 -8.02 16.61 -0.06
C SER A 56 -7.36 17.70 -0.92
N VAL A 57 -7.81 18.94 -0.76
CA VAL A 57 -7.15 20.13 -1.33
C VAL A 57 -5.98 20.50 -0.43
N THR A 58 -4.86 20.93 -1.01
CA THR A 58 -3.73 21.42 -0.22
C THR A 58 -4.11 22.61 0.65
N SER A 59 -3.45 22.77 1.79
CA SER A 59 -3.68 23.89 2.72
C SER A 59 -3.10 25.22 2.24
N LYS A 60 -2.18 25.19 1.28
CA LYS A 60 -1.52 26.35 0.69
C LYS A 60 -1.31 26.14 -0.82
N PRO A 61 -1.17 27.21 -1.62
CA PRO A 61 -0.87 27.07 -3.03
C PRO A 61 0.55 26.50 -3.19
N THR A 62 0.70 25.50 -4.05
CA THR A 62 1.98 24.80 -4.24
C THR A 62 2.01 24.06 -5.57
N ARG A 63 3.21 23.94 -6.13
CA ARG A 63 3.50 23.10 -7.29
C ARG A 63 4.02 21.71 -6.90
N ASP A 64 4.25 21.48 -5.60
CA ASP A 64 4.82 20.26 -5.05
C ASP A 64 3.92 19.71 -3.92
N PRO A 65 2.67 19.35 -4.24
CA PRO A 65 1.72 18.90 -3.24
C PRO A 65 2.06 17.52 -2.69
N ILE A 66 1.63 17.29 -1.44
CA ILE A 66 1.64 16.00 -0.78
C ILE A 66 0.22 15.74 -0.27
N TRP A 67 -0.36 14.61 -0.65
CA TRP A 67 -1.72 14.23 -0.25
C TRP A 67 -1.70 13.06 0.73
N GLY A 68 -1.14 11.92 0.33
CA GLY A 68 -1.24 10.66 1.09
C GLY A 68 -2.65 10.05 1.11
N ASP A 69 -3.59 10.63 0.35
CA ASP A 69 -4.97 10.20 0.24
C ASP A 69 -5.08 8.90 -0.56
N THR A 70 -6.02 8.03 -0.16
CA THR A 70 -6.37 6.82 -0.92
C THR A 70 -7.80 6.92 -1.40
N VAL A 71 -8.00 6.86 -2.70
CA VAL A 71 -9.32 6.90 -3.35
C VAL A 71 -9.59 5.58 -4.07
N LYS A 72 -10.87 5.33 -4.37
CA LYS A 72 -11.32 4.10 -5.01
C LYS A 72 -12.33 4.41 -6.10
N VAL A 73 -12.15 3.83 -7.27
CA VAL A 73 -13.17 3.75 -8.33
C VAL A 73 -13.57 2.30 -8.54
N GLU A 74 -14.79 2.09 -9.03
CA GLU A 74 -15.34 0.76 -9.33
C GLU A 74 -15.72 0.66 -10.79
N ILE A 75 -15.47 -0.51 -11.38
CA ILE A 75 -15.90 -0.87 -12.73
C ILE A 75 -16.63 -2.20 -12.67
N GLN A 76 -17.45 -2.50 -13.69
CA GLN A 76 -17.95 -3.86 -13.87
C GLN A 76 -16.80 -4.80 -14.26
N ALA A 77 -16.82 -6.04 -13.80
CA ALA A 77 -15.72 -6.97 -14.03
C ALA A 77 -15.51 -7.26 -15.54
N GLU A 78 -16.59 -7.34 -16.30
CA GLU A 78 -16.61 -7.49 -17.76
C GLU A 78 -16.00 -6.29 -18.50
N ASP A 79 -15.93 -5.13 -17.86
CA ASP A 79 -15.40 -3.89 -18.46
C ASP A 79 -13.90 -3.73 -18.27
N SER A 80 -13.28 -4.60 -17.48
CA SER A 80 -11.86 -4.50 -17.12
C SER A 80 -10.88 -4.61 -18.29
N GLY A 81 -11.32 -5.14 -19.44
CA GLY A 81 -10.54 -5.17 -20.69
C GLY A 81 -10.59 -3.88 -21.51
N ARG A 82 -11.53 -2.97 -21.23
CA ARG A 82 -11.82 -1.76 -22.02
C ARG A 82 -11.70 -0.45 -21.22
N GLU A 83 -11.88 -0.51 -19.91
CA GLU A 83 -11.78 0.67 -19.05
C GLU A 83 -10.33 1.05 -18.77
N ASP A 84 -10.10 2.37 -18.70
CA ASP A 84 -8.87 2.94 -18.17
C ASP A 84 -9.20 3.76 -16.91
N VAL A 85 -8.22 3.92 -16.02
CA VAL A 85 -8.30 4.88 -14.92
C VAL A 85 -7.69 6.20 -15.36
N ILE A 86 -8.46 7.27 -15.21
CA ILE A 86 -8.06 8.65 -15.47
C ILE A 86 -7.73 9.31 -14.14
N ILE A 87 -6.53 9.85 -14.00
CA ILE A 87 -6.07 10.62 -12.84
C ILE A 87 -5.85 12.07 -13.29
N LYS A 88 -6.67 13.00 -12.78
CA LYS A 88 -6.59 14.42 -13.11
C LYS A 88 -6.13 15.23 -11.91
N VAL A 89 -5.16 16.11 -12.11
CA VAL A 89 -4.79 17.13 -11.12
C VAL A 89 -5.49 18.44 -11.50
N ILE A 90 -6.25 19.00 -10.56
CA ILE A 90 -7.12 20.17 -10.81
C ILE A 90 -6.79 21.26 -9.79
N ASP A 91 -6.78 22.52 -10.24
CA ASP A 91 -6.74 23.66 -9.31
C ASP A 91 -8.12 23.88 -8.68
N ASN A 92 -8.18 23.90 -7.35
CA ASN A 92 -9.45 24.03 -6.65
C ASN A 92 -10.13 25.39 -6.82
N ARG A 93 -9.38 26.48 -7.00
CA ARG A 93 -9.95 27.83 -7.06
C ARG A 93 -10.54 28.15 -8.44
N LYS A 94 -9.81 27.83 -9.50
CA LYS A 94 -10.14 28.13 -10.89
C LYS A 94 -10.84 26.98 -11.60
N LYS A 95 -10.83 25.79 -11.00
CA LYS A 95 -11.40 24.56 -11.60
C LYS A 95 -10.77 24.21 -12.95
N GLU A 96 -9.51 24.60 -13.15
CA GLU A 96 -8.74 24.25 -14.34
C GLU A 96 -8.00 22.93 -14.15
N GLU A 97 -7.97 22.14 -15.21
CA GLU A 97 -7.19 20.91 -15.28
C GLU A 97 -5.71 21.27 -15.52
N LEU A 98 -4.84 20.79 -14.63
CA LEU A 98 -3.39 21.00 -14.72
C LEU A 98 -2.72 19.83 -15.45
N LEU A 99 -3.14 18.60 -15.15
CA LEU A 99 -2.59 17.35 -15.70
C LEU A 99 -3.67 16.28 -15.80
N SER A 100 -3.46 15.34 -16.71
CA SER A 100 -4.30 14.16 -16.86
C SER A 100 -3.45 12.96 -17.28
N TYR A 101 -3.62 11.85 -16.58
CA TYR A 101 -2.95 10.59 -16.84
C TYR A 101 -3.99 9.50 -17.07
N LYS A 102 -3.79 8.66 -18.08
CA LYS A 102 -4.70 7.57 -18.44
C LYS A 102 -4.00 6.21 -18.33
N ILE A 103 -4.30 5.46 -17.27
CA ILE A 103 -3.67 4.17 -16.98
C ILE A 103 -4.57 3.03 -17.47
N PRO A 104 -4.11 2.19 -18.43
CA PRO A 104 -4.94 1.10 -18.92
C PRO A 104 -5.08 -0.04 -17.92
N ILE A 105 -6.31 -0.33 -17.48
CA ILE A 105 -6.58 -1.32 -16.43
C ILE A 105 -6.22 -2.74 -16.88
N LYS A 106 -6.42 -3.03 -18.18
CA LYS A 106 -6.13 -4.34 -18.78
C LYS A 106 -4.69 -4.82 -18.60
N TYR A 107 -3.74 -3.89 -18.41
CA TYR A 107 -2.33 -4.24 -18.18
C TYR A 107 -1.99 -4.42 -16.69
N LEU A 108 -2.87 -3.98 -15.79
CA LEU A 108 -2.67 -4.14 -14.35
C LEU A 108 -3.05 -5.55 -13.91
N ARG A 109 -2.13 -6.21 -13.23
CA ARG A 109 -2.36 -7.49 -12.55
C ARG A 109 -3.18 -7.28 -11.29
N VAL A 110 -4.15 -8.16 -11.08
CA VAL A 110 -5.02 -8.12 -9.91
C VAL A 110 -4.19 -8.39 -8.65
N PHE A 111 -4.45 -7.60 -7.59
CA PHE A 111 -3.78 -7.61 -6.29
C PHE A 111 -2.28 -7.30 -6.32
N HIS A 112 -1.73 -6.93 -7.46
CA HIS A 112 -0.36 -6.44 -7.54
C HIS A 112 -0.31 -4.94 -7.27
N PRO A 113 0.54 -4.47 -6.33
CA PRO A 113 0.76 -3.05 -6.12
C PRO A 113 1.73 -2.49 -7.16
N TYR A 114 1.26 -1.53 -7.96
CA TYR A 114 2.10 -0.78 -8.88
C TYR A 114 2.49 0.55 -8.25
N HIS A 115 3.78 0.81 -8.10
CA HIS A 115 4.30 2.08 -7.60
C HIS A 115 4.82 2.91 -8.78
N PHE A 116 4.09 3.94 -9.19
CA PHE A 116 4.37 4.71 -10.39
C PHE A 116 4.97 6.08 -10.08
N GLU A 117 5.95 6.47 -10.89
CA GLU A 117 6.30 7.85 -11.20
C GLU A 117 5.69 8.18 -12.57
N LEU A 118 4.53 8.84 -12.59
CA LEU A 118 3.85 9.24 -13.83
C LEU A 118 4.49 10.55 -14.32
N VAL A 119 5.16 10.49 -15.46
CA VAL A 119 5.97 11.59 -15.99
C VAL A 119 5.25 12.23 -17.17
N SER A 120 5.03 13.53 -17.09
CA SER A 120 4.53 14.34 -18.21
C SER A 120 5.57 15.39 -18.61
N PRO A 121 5.74 15.70 -19.91
CA PRO A 121 6.56 16.83 -20.33
C PRO A 121 5.99 18.14 -19.74
N ALA A 122 6.88 19.09 -19.40
CA ALA A 122 6.42 20.43 -19.02
C ALA A 122 5.70 21.12 -20.17
N GLN A 123 4.69 21.91 -19.82
CA GLN A 123 3.91 22.69 -20.78
C GLN A 123 4.67 23.94 -21.30
N SER A 124 5.84 24.27 -20.77
CA SER A 124 6.67 25.37 -21.27
C SER A 124 7.42 24.94 -22.53
N GLY A 125 7.12 25.56 -23.67
CA GLY A 125 7.76 25.31 -24.97
C GLY A 125 9.25 25.68 -25.07
N LYS A 126 10.02 25.60 -23.99
CA LYS A 126 11.48 25.62 -23.99
C LYS A 126 11.96 24.25 -23.53
N ALA A 127 12.22 23.38 -24.50
CA ALA A 127 12.89 22.12 -24.28
C ALA A 127 14.36 22.42 -23.98
N ASP A 128 14.71 22.52 -22.70
CA ASP A 128 16.06 22.21 -22.26
C ASP A 128 16.04 20.83 -21.60
N GLU A 129 17.06 20.02 -21.92
CA GLU A 129 17.17 18.64 -21.51
C GLU A 129 17.24 18.51 -19.97
N ASP A 130 16.40 17.62 -19.45
CA ASP A 130 16.40 17.03 -18.09
C ASP A 130 15.86 17.80 -16.86
N THR A 131 15.49 19.08 -16.92
CA THR A 131 14.99 19.80 -15.71
C THR A 131 13.49 20.10 -15.64
N ASP A 132 12.73 20.01 -16.74
CA ASP A 132 11.34 20.45 -16.79
C ASP A 132 10.35 19.29 -17.03
N LYS A 133 10.29 18.32 -16.12
CA LYS A 133 9.28 17.23 -16.21
C LYS A 133 8.43 17.20 -14.95
N THR A 134 7.13 17.35 -15.13
CA THR A 134 6.18 17.18 -14.04
C THR A 134 6.04 15.71 -13.69
N LYS A 135 6.06 15.38 -12.39
CA LYS A 135 5.99 14.00 -11.92
C LYS A 135 4.86 13.85 -10.91
N LEU A 136 4.05 12.81 -11.07
CA LEU A 136 3.00 12.43 -10.12
C LEU A 136 3.29 11.03 -9.57
N TYR A 137 3.34 10.92 -8.24
CA TYR A 137 3.68 9.68 -7.54
C TYR A 137 2.41 9.01 -7.03
N ALA A 138 2.13 7.80 -7.50
CA ALA A 138 0.92 7.07 -7.17
C ALA A 138 1.16 5.57 -6.97
N THR A 139 0.46 4.96 -6.01
CA THR A 139 0.32 3.51 -5.95
C THR A 139 -1.03 3.11 -6.52
N VAL A 140 -1.06 2.19 -7.48
CA VAL A 140 -2.29 1.68 -8.10
C VAL A 140 -2.42 0.18 -7.81
N VAL A 141 -3.57 -0.22 -7.28
CA VAL A 141 -3.91 -1.64 -7.04
C VAL A 141 -5.25 -1.96 -7.67
N ARG A 142 -5.26 -2.89 -8.63
CA ARG A 142 -6.48 -3.48 -9.19
C ARG A 142 -6.95 -4.62 -8.28
N LYS A 143 -8.21 -4.60 -7.84
CA LYS A 143 -8.81 -5.65 -7.00
C LYS A 143 -9.99 -6.28 -7.72
N CYS A 144 -10.16 -7.60 -7.56
CA CYS A 144 -11.33 -8.34 -8.03
C CYS A 144 -12.17 -8.84 -6.86
N GLY A 145 -13.37 -9.34 -7.16
CA GLY A 145 -14.26 -9.96 -6.19
C GLY A 145 -13.81 -11.33 -5.65
N PHE A 146 -12.71 -11.88 -6.16
CA PHE A 146 -12.13 -13.15 -5.72
C PHE A 146 -10.61 -13.13 -5.85
N ILE A 147 -9.91 -14.00 -5.11
CA ILE A 147 -8.45 -14.20 -5.22
C ILE A 147 -8.19 -15.38 -6.17
N PRO A 148 -7.54 -15.18 -7.33
CA PRO A 148 -7.29 -16.25 -8.29
C PRO A 148 -6.45 -17.39 -7.70
N ARG A 149 -6.83 -18.63 -7.99
CA ARG A 149 -5.97 -19.81 -7.79
C ARG A 149 -4.88 -19.86 -8.85
N TYR A 150 -3.66 -20.18 -8.41
CA TYR A 150 -2.52 -20.40 -9.28
C TYR A 150 -2.15 -21.89 -9.29
N ILE A 151 -1.97 -22.43 -10.50
CA ILE A 151 -1.58 -23.83 -10.69
C ILE A 151 -0.24 -24.07 -9.99
N GLY A 152 -0.16 -25.14 -9.20
CA GLY A 152 1.02 -25.48 -8.41
C GLY A 152 1.11 -24.79 -7.04
N CYS A 153 0.15 -23.93 -6.67
CA CYS A 153 0.07 -23.33 -5.34
C CYS A 153 -1.05 -23.97 -4.51
N ASN A 154 -0.73 -24.44 -3.31
CA ASN A 154 -1.72 -24.98 -2.36
C ASN A 154 -2.64 -23.91 -1.76
N HIS A 155 -2.20 -22.65 -1.80
CA HIS A 155 -2.88 -21.50 -1.20
C HIS A 155 -2.91 -20.35 -2.21
N THR A 156 -4.03 -19.61 -2.24
CA THR A 156 -4.24 -18.47 -3.13
C THR A 156 -3.43 -17.26 -2.68
N ALA A 157 -3.33 -17.04 -1.36
CA ALA A 157 -2.60 -15.92 -0.80
C ALA A 157 -2.20 -16.13 0.67
N LEU A 158 -1.23 -15.33 1.10
CA LEU A 158 -0.83 -15.12 2.48
C LEU A 158 -1.26 -13.71 2.90
N GLU A 159 -2.13 -13.61 3.90
CA GLU A 159 -2.40 -12.33 4.57
C GLU A 159 -1.51 -12.18 5.80
N VAL A 160 -0.92 -11.00 5.93
CA VAL A 160 -0.13 -10.58 7.08
C VAL A 160 -0.76 -9.32 7.66
N PHE A 161 -1.24 -9.39 8.88
CA PHE A 161 -1.79 -8.26 9.61
C PHE A 161 -0.75 -7.70 10.57
N LEU A 162 -0.35 -6.46 10.35
CA LEU A 162 0.56 -5.70 11.20
C LEU A 162 -0.25 -4.81 12.15
N ARG A 163 -0.04 -4.99 13.45
CA ARG A 163 -0.74 -4.23 14.50
C ARG A 163 -0.10 -2.88 14.74
N GLY A 164 1.05 -2.88 15.40
CA GLY A 164 1.71 -1.68 15.91
C GLY A 164 2.97 -2.04 16.68
N VAL A 165 3.70 -1.01 17.08
CA VAL A 165 4.81 -1.13 18.03
C VAL A 165 4.22 -1.47 19.41
N ASN A 166 4.84 -2.42 20.11
CA ASN A 166 4.32 -2.95 21.38
C ASN A 166 4.50 -1.98 22.57
N GLU A 167 5.52 -1.11 22.51
CA GLU A 167 5.86 -0.17 23.59
C GLU A 167 6.11 1.23 23.03
N PRO A 168 5.80 2.29 23.81
CA PRO A 168 6.04 3.65 23.35
C PRO A 168 7.52 3.93 23.06
N LEU A 169 7.76 4.66 21.98
CA LEU A 169 9.06 5.12 21.51
C LEU A 169 9.39 6.50 22.09
N ILE A 170 10.60 6.69 22.59
CA ILE A 170 11.05 7.96 23.18
C ILE A 170 11.69 8.92 22.16
N ASN A 171 12.12 8.41 21.01
CA ASN A 171 12.93 9.14 20.04
C ASN A 171 12.42 9.01 18.60
N ASN A 172 11.10 8.85 18.42
CA ASN A 172 10.46 8.87 17.11
C ASN A 172 9.65 10.16 16.90
N PRO A 173 10.16 11.14 16.14
CA PRO A 173 9.50 12.44 15.97
C PRO A 173 8.36 12.43 14.94
N ASN A 174 8.23 11.37 14.13
CA ASN A 174 7.30 11.35 12.99
C ASN A 174 6.47 10.06 12.96
N PRO A 175 5.22 10.08 12.45
CA PRO A 175 4.50 8.85 12.14
C PRO A 175 5.33 7.96 11.20
N MET A 176 5.16 6.64 11.27
CA MET A 176 5.99 5.69 10.53
C MET A 176 5.20 4.97 9.44
N VAL A 177 5.81 4.74 8.28
CA VAL A 177 5.29 3.83 7.25
C VAL A 177 6.12 2.57 7.22
N VAL A 178 5.51 1.48 6.74
CA VAL A 178 6.12 0.16 6.67
C VAL A 178 6.02 -0.34 5.24
N ILE A 179 7.16 -0.79 4.72
CA ILE A 179 7.19 -1.63 3.52
C ILE A 179 7.22 -3.07 3.98
N ALA A 180 6.21 -3.85 3.59
CA ALA A 180 6.16 -5.28 3.83
C ALA A 180 6.41 -6.04 2.54
N ARG A 181 7.32 -7.00 2.55
CA ARG A 181 7.60 -7.88 1.40
C ARG A 181 7.92 -9.31 1.86
N VAL A 182 7.51 -10.29 1.07
CA VAL A 182 7.95 -11.67 1.23
C VAL A 182 9.06 -11.94 0.21
N VAL A 183 10.27 -12.23 0.70
CA VAL A 183 11.44 -12.49 -0.14
C VAL A 183 11.68 -14.00 -0.24
N PRO A 184 11.82 -14.57 -1.45
CA PRO A 184 12.06 -16.01 -1.61
C PRO A 184 13.39 -16.47 -1.00
N ASN A 185 14.44 -15.66 -1.10
CA ASN A 185 15.77 -15.92 -0.58
C ASN A 185 16.31 -14.70 0.19
N TYR A 186 16.26 -14.75 1.52
CA TYR A 186 16.68 -13.66 2.39
C TYR A 186 18.19 -13.38 2.32
N LYS A 187 19.02 -14.39 2.04
CA LYS A 187 20.48 -14.19 1.95
C LYS A 187 20.85 -13.39 0.71
N GLU A 188 20.27 -13.73 -0.43
CA GLU A 188 20.43 -12.98 -1.68
C GLU A 188 19.84 -11.57 -1.55
N PHE A 189 18.66 -11.44 -0.97
CA PHE A 189 18.04 -10.14 -0.70
C PHE A 189 18.93 -9.25 0.18
N LYS A 190 19.55 -9.80 1.22
CA LYS A 190 20.49 -9.05 2.07
C LYS A 190 21.72 -8.62 1.27
N ALA A 191 22.25 -9.49 0.41
CA ALA A 191 23.39 -9.16 -0.46
C ALA A 191 23.04 -8.04 -1.46
N SER A 192 21.83 -8.06 -2.05
CA SER A 192 21.38 -7.01 -2.97
C SER A 192 21.20 -5.67 -2.27
N GLN A 193 20.72 -5.66 -1.01
CA GLN A 193 20.63 -4.42 -0.22
C GLN A 193 21.99 -3.80 0.04
N VAL A 194 22.99 -4.61 0.40
CA VAL A 194 24.37 -4.13 0.60
C VAL A 194 24.95 -3.54 -0.69
N ASN A 195 24.64 -4.16 -1.83
CA ASN A 195 25.04 -3.68 -3.15
C ASN A 195 24.22 -2.48 -3.67
N ARG A 196 23.24 -2.00 -2.89
CA ARG A 196 22.33 -0.90 -3.23
C ARG A 196 21.59 -1.12 -4.56
N ASP A 197 21.20 -2.36 -4.84
CA ASP A 197 20.31 -2.64 -5.97
C ASP A 197 18.97 -1.92 -5.74
N VAL A 198 18.59 -1.08 -6.70
CA VAL A 198 17.37 -0.24 -6.67
C VAL A 198 16.12 -1.09 -6.48
N ALA A 199 16.08 -2.32 -6.99
CA ALA A 199 14.94 -3.21 -6.83
C ALA A 199 14.84 -3.82 -5.42
N SER A 200 15.89 -3.73 -4.61
CA SER A 200 16.01 -4.37 -3.29
C SER A 200 15.88 -3.40 -2.11
N VAL A 201 15.95 -2.10 -2.38
CA VAL A 201 15.87 -1.03 -1.38
C VAL A 201 14.59 -0.22 -1.59
N GLY A 202 13.75 -0.10 -0.56
CA GLY A 202 12.55 0.71 -0.65
C GLY A 202 11.54 0.19 -1.69
N LEU A 203 10.75 1.08 -2.30
CA LEU A 203 9.76 0.66 -3.30
C LEU A 203 10.36 0.64 -4.71
N PRO A 204 10.04 -0.37 -5.56
CA PRO A 204 10.41 -0.38 -6.96
C PRO A 204 9.52 0.60 -7.73
N ILE A 205 9.95 1.86 -7.78
CA ILE A 205 9.22 2.92 -8.49
C ILE A 205 9.42 2.72 -9.99
N THR A 206 8.31 2.61 -10.71
CA THR A 206 8.29 2.44 -12.17
C THR A 206 7.95 3.78 -12.82
N PRO A 207 8.89 4.40 -13.55
CA PRO A 207 8.58 5.59 -14.33
C PRO A 207 7.69 5.22 -15.52
N VAL A 208 6.63 5.98 -15.73
CA VAL A 208 5.69 5.82 -16.84
C VAL A 208 5.56 7.16 -17.55
N SER A 209 6.07 7.23 -18.77
CA SER A 209 6.01 8.45 -19.58
C SER A 209 4.65 8.59 -20.26
N PHE A 210 4.09 9.79 -20.20
CA PHE A 210 2.86 10.18 -20.87
C PHE A 210 3.15 11.20 -21.99
N PRO A 211 2.30 11.26 -23.03
CA PRO A 211 0.96 10.67 -23.14
C PRO A 211 0.90 9.21 -23.62
N ILE A 212 2.02 8.62 -24.05
CA ILE A 212 2.06 7.28 -24.65
C ILE A 212 2.81 6.33 -23.70
N PRO A 213 2.13 5.71 -22.71
CA PRO A 213 2.77 4.76 -21.81
C PRO A 213 3.12 3.46 -22.56
N SER A 214 4.30 2.90 -22.30
CA SER A 214 4.67 1.59 -22.86
C SER A 214 4.02 0.46 -22.08
N VAL A 215 3.60 -0.59 -22.78
CA VAL A 215 3.05 -1.81 -22.16
C VAL A 215 4.08 -2.45 -21.22
N MET A 216 5.37 -2.30 -21.54
CA MET A 216 6.47 -2.83 -20.72
C MET A 216 6.52 -2.21 -19.32
N ASN A 217 5.99 -0.99 -19.14
CA ASN A 217 5.93 -0.34 -17.82
C ASN A 217 4.94 -1.02 -16.86
N PHE A 218 4.08 -1.91 -17.35
CA PHE A 218 3.09 -2.63 -16.55
C PHE A 218 3.42 -4.11 -16.39
N ASP A 219 4.48 -4.59 -17.05
CA ASP A 219 4.90 -5.97 -16.91
C ASP A 219 5.51 -6.20 -15.52
N VAL A 220 5.20 -7.36 -14.97
CA VAL A 220 5.66 -7.77 -13.65
C VAL A 220 6.38 -9.10 -13.82
N PRO A 221 7.59 -9.27 -13.29
CA PRO A 221 8.27 -10.57 -13.35
C PRO A 221 7.38 -11.69 -12.80
N ARG A 222 7.45 -12.88 -13.40
CA ARG A 222 6.74 -14.06 -12.86
C ARG A 222 7.34 -14.52 -11.54
N VAL A 223 8.64 -14.32 -11.38
CA VAL A 223 9.41 -14.60 -10.17
C VAL A 223 10.14 -13.31 -9.79
N SER A 224 9.94 -12.83 -8.57
CA SER A 224 10.65 -11.68 -8.03
C SER A 224 11.60 -12.13 -6.93
N GLN A 225 12.90 -11.88 -7.11
CA GLN A 225 13.91 -12.19 -6.08
C GLN A 225 13.75 -11.29 -4.84
N ASN A 226 13.19 -10.09 -5.03
CA ASN A 226 13.00 -9.10 -3.97
C ASN A 226 11.55 -9.07 -3.44
N GLY A 227 10.71 -10.01 -3.87
CA GLY A 227 9.29 -10.04 -3.55
C GLY A 227 8.48 -8.93 -4.22
N CYS A 228 7.24 -8.74 -3.78
CA CYS A 228 6.36 -7.65 -4.21
C CYS A 228 6.04 -6.76 -3.00
N PRO A 229 6.79 -5.66 -2.78
CA PRO A 229 6.61 -4.83 -1.61
C PRO A 229 5.26 -4.12 -1.60
N GLN A 230 4.68 -3.98 -0.41
CA GLN A 230 3.45 -3.24 -0.15
C GLN A 230 3.70 -2.17 0.90
N LEU A 231 3.17 -0.97 0.67
CA LEU A 231 3.32 0.17 1.56
C LEU A 231 2.12 0.30 2.53
N SER A 232 2.39 0.56 3.81
CA SER A 232 1.37 0.91 4.79
C SER A 232 0.93 2.36 4.73
N LYS A 233 -0.24 2.64 5.29
CA LYS A 233 -0.57 4.00 5.73
C LYS A 233 0.36 4.41 6.89
N PRO A 234 0.60 5.71 7.09
CA PRO A 234 1.33 6.18 8.27
C PRO A 234 0.66 5.70 9.56
N GLY A 235 1.43 4.99 10.38
CA GLY A 235 1.06 4.57 11.73
C GLY A 235 1.36 5.70 12.70
N GLY A 236 0.32 6.15 13.41
CA GLY A 236 0.40 7.18 14.43
C GLY A 236 -0.27 6.73 15.73
N PRO A 237 -0.03 7.43 16.85
CA PRO A 237 0.86 8.59 16.99
C PRO A 237 2.36 8.21 16.86
N PRO A 238 3.29 9.16 16.64
CA PRO A 238 4.73 8.87 16.53
C PRO A 238 5.31 8.09 17.71
N GLU A 239 4.86 8.41 18.92
CA GLU A 239 5.33 7.78 20.15
C GLU A 239 4.81 6.36 20.29
N LEU A 240 3.73 5.97 19.61
CA LEU A 240 3.22 4.60 19.62
C LEU A 240 2.59 4.28 18.25
N PRO A 241 3.40 3.97 17.22
CA PRO A 241 2.88 3.76 15.88
C PRO A 241 1.94 2.56 15.81
N LEU A 242 0.69 2.81 15.43
CA LEU A 242 -0.32 1.77 15.18
C LEU A 242 -0.71 1.80 13.71
N TRP A 243 -0.54 0.67 13.01
CA TRP A 243 -0.93 0.50 11.61
C TRP A 243 -2.29 -0.16 11.47
N ASN A 244 -2.52 -1.24 12.22
CA ASN A 244 -3.71 -2.08 12.12
C ASN A 244 -4.10 -2.35 10.66
N GLN A 245 -3.11 -2.75 9.86
CA GLN A 245 -3.21 -2.90 8.42
C GLN A 245 -2.84 -4.33 8.00
N SER A 246 -3.63 -4.86 7.08
CA SER A 246 -3.36 -6.12 6.40
C SER A 246 -2.63 -5.91 5.07
N PHE A 247 -1.65 -6.76 4.82
CA PHE A 247 -0.96 -6.94 3.55
C PHE A 247 -1.37 -8.28 2.96
N LEU A 248 -1.53 -8.35 1.64
CA LEU A 248 -1.95 -9.57 0.96
C LEU A 248 -0.94 -9.96 -0.12
N PHE A 249 -0.23 -11.06 0.09
CA PHE A 249 0.74 -11.57 -0.86
C PHE A 249 0.16 -12.77 -1.61
N GLN A 250 0.22 -12.79 -2.94
CA GLN A 250 -0.39 -13.87 -3.72
C GLN A 250 0.55 -15.08 -3.85
N GLY A 251 -0.04 -16.27 -4.00
CA GLY A 251 0.73 -17.51 -4.18
C GLY A 251 1.65 -17.49 -5.41
N ARG A 252 1.22 -16.85 -6.49
CA ARG A 252 2.03 -16.61 -7.71
C ARG A 252 3.38 -15.94 -7.45
N ASP A 253 3.48 -15.10 -6.42
CA ASP A 253 4.68 -14.31 -6.14
C ASP A 253 5.66 -15.12 -5.29
N GLY A 254 5.41 -16.43 -5.12
CA GLY A 254 6.17 -17.31 -4.24
C GLY A 254 5.88 -17.06 -2.75
N ALA A 255 4.99 -16.13 -2.40
CA ALA A 255 4.79 -15.72 -1.01
C ALA A 255 4.13 -16.78 -0.12
N THR A 256 3.51 -17.80 -0.73
CA THR A 256 2.98 -18.97 -0.03
C THR A 256 3.95 -20.15 -0.04
N SER A 257 5.16 -19.98 -0.62
CA SER A 257 6.22 -20.99 -0.66
C SER A 257 7.09 -20.86 0.58
N PHE A 258 6.75 -21.59 1.63
CA PHE A 258 7.53 -21.62 2.87
C PHE A 258 8.79 -22.48 2.66
N SER A 259 9.96 -21.90 2.87
CA SER A 259 11.26 -22.56 2.67
C SER A 259 12.26 -22.14 3.76
N GLU A 260 13.46 -22.73 3.75
CA GLU A 260 14.51 -22.38 4.72
C GLU A 260 15.07 -20.96 4.52
N ASP A 261 15.04 -20.44 3.29
CA ASP A 261 15.61 -19.13 2.95
C ASP A 261 14.53 -18.04 2.77
N THR A 262 13.25 -18.40 2.74
CA THR A 262 12.15 -17.42 2.57
C THR A 262 11.90 -16.64 3.86
N ALA A 263 11.66 -15.34 3.76
CA ALA A 263 11.35 -14.49 4.90
C ALA A 263 10.31 -13.41 4.58
N LEU A 264 9.53 -13.03 5.59
CA LEU A 264 8.85 -11.74 5.61
C LEU A 264 9.84 -10.69 6.12
N VAL A 265 9.98 -9.61 5.37
CA VAL A 265 10.77 -8.44 5.75
C VAL A 265 9.84 -7.24 5.89
N LEU A 266 9.96 -6.55 7.02
CA LEU A 266 9.32 -5.27 7.29
C LEU A 266 10.41 -4.20 7.39
N GLU A 267 10.30 -3.17 6.59
CA GLU A 267 11.21 -2.03 6.61
C GLU A 267 10.44 -0.80 7.08
N TYR A 268 10.96 -0.13 8.10
CA TYR A 268 10.29 0.99 8.74
C TYR A 268 10.88 2.30 8.25
N TYR A 269 10.06 3.26 7.86
CA TYR A 269 10.52 4.57 7.39
C TYR A 269 9.73 5.69 8.07
N PRO A 270 10.33 6.88 8.28
CA PRO A 270 9.55 8.00 8.75
C PRO A 270 8.59 8.42 7.63
N SER A 271 7.36 8.78 7.97
CA SER A 271 6.37 9.28 6.99
C SER A 271 6.82 10.56 6.31
N THR A 272 7.76 11.32 6.90
CA THR A 272 8.42 12.46 6.26
C THR A 272 9.35 12.06 5.10
N SER A 273 9.81 10.81 5.00
CA SER A 273 10.48 10.33 3.78
C SER A 273 9.54 10.26 2.56
N LEU A 274 8.23 10.40 2.78
CA LEU A 274 7.23 10.62 1.73
C LEU A 274 6.96 12.11 1.49
N LYS A 275 7.58 13.03 2.25
CA LYS A 275 7.37 14.47 2.22
C LYS A 275 8.61 15.19 1.70
N GLY A 276 8.55 15.79 0.52
CA GLY A 276 9.61 16.66 0.01
C GLY A 276 9.56 16.88 -1.50
N SER A 277 10.36 17.83 -1.99
CA SER A 277 10.60 18.09 -3.42
C SER A 277 11.51 17.05 -4.08
N GLN A 278 12.05 16.10 -3.30
CA GLN A 278 12.73 14.92 -3.82
C GLN A 278 11.88 13.67 -3.61
N PRO A 279 11.70 12.84 -4.65
CA PRO A 279 10.65 11.85 -4.64
C PRO A 279 10.99 10.62 -3.84
N TRP A 280 10.15 10.32 -2.86
CA TRP A 280 9.86 8.96 -2.41
C TRP A 280 11.12 8.10 -2.13
N THR A 281 12.18 8.73 -1.64
CA THR A 281 13.48 8.09 -1.41
C THR A 281 13.47 7.31 -0.10
N LEU A 282 12.71 6.21 -0.08
CA LEU A 282 12.69 5.20 1.00
C LEU A 282 14.01 4.40 0.98
N THR A 283 15.12 5.12 1.15
CA THR A 283 16.49 4.62 0.95
C THR A 283 17.12 4.16 2.26
N HIS A 284 16.75 4.79 3.38
CA HIS A 284 17.32 4.52 4.70
C HIS A 284 16.22 4.18 5.69
N PRO A 285 15.97 2.88 5.96
CA PRO A 285 14.99 2.49 6.95
C PRO A 285 15.47 2.87 8.36
N LEU A 286 14.52 3.17 9.25
CA LEU A 286 14.73 3.36 10.69
C LEU A 286 15.12 2.06 11.39
N GLY A 287 14.85 0.92 10.75
CA GLY A 287 15.12 -0.43 11.23
C GLY A 287 14.41 -1.45 10.35
N ILE A 288 14.65 -2.73 10.63
CA ILE A 288 14.01 -3.84 9.90
C ILE A 288 13.53 -4.94 10.84
N SER A 289 12.41 -5.57 10.53
CA SER A 289 12.01 -6.82 11.19
C SER A 289 12.02 -7.94 10.17
N VAL A 290 12.59 -9.08 10.56
CA VAL A 290 12.72 -10.25 9.67
C VAL A 290 12.12 -11.46 10.35
N LEU A 291 11.13 -12.07 9.71
CA LEU A 291 10.52 -13.32 10.15
C LEU A 291 10.76 -14.42 9.11
N PRO A 292 11.60 -15.43 9.41
CA PRO A 292 11.77 -16.59 8.55
C PRO A 292 10.45 -17.36 8.36
N LEU A 293 10.03 -17.53 7.10
CA LEU A 293 8.82 -18.26 6.72
C LEU A 293 9.13 -19.74 6.48
N LYS A 294 9.61 -20.42 7.53
CA LYS A 294 10.03 -21.82 7.47
C LYS A 294 8.85 -22.79 7.46
N SER A 295 9.10 -24.04 7.03
CA SER A 295 8.12 -25.13 7.03
C SER A 295 7.51 -25.45 8.41
N ARG A 296 8.20 -25.10 9.50
CA ARG A 296 7.62 -25.18 10.86
C ARG A 296 6.52 -24.14 11.09
N LEU A 297 6.71 -22.91 10.61
CA LEU A 297 5.71 -21.85 10.68
C LEU A 297 4.48 -22.24 9.86
N TYR A 298 4.70 -22.74 8.64
CA TYR A 298 3.66 -23.28 7.78
C TYR A 298 2.80 -24.34 8.48
N ARG A 299 3.44 -25.37 9.07
CA ARG A 299 2.73 -26.42 9.81
C ARG A 299 1.91 -25.87 10.98
N LYS A 300 2.46 -24.89 11.72
CA LYS A 300 1.72 -24.22 12.80
C LYS A 300 0.48 -23.49 12.28
N MET A 301 0.59 -22.82 11.13
CA MET A 301 -0.54 -22.14 10.49
C MET A 301 -1.64 -23.13 10.07
N LEU A 302 -1.26 -24.31 9.56
CA LEU A 302 -2.23 -25.36 9.19
C LEU A 302 -2.92 -25.99 10.40
N THR A 303 -2.22 -26.10 11.54
CA THR A 303 -2.79 -26.67 12.78
C THR A 303 -3.60 -25.65 13.59
N GLY A 304 -3.53 -24.36 13.25
CA GLY A 304 -4.29 -23.31 13.91
C GLY A 304 -5.79 -23.55 13.73
N LYS A 305 -6.52 -23.66 14.84
CA LYS A 305 -7.99 -23.75 14.82
C LYS A 305 -8.57 -22.33 14.83
N GLY A 306 -9.50 -22.05 13.93
CA GLY A 306 -10.28 -20.80 13.92
C GLY A 306 -9.81 -19.74 12.92
N LEU A 307 -10.49 -18.59 12.94
CA LEU A 307 -10.30 -17.49 12.00
C LEU A 307 -9.17 -16.52 12.39
N ASP A 308 -8.63 -16.63 13.62
CA ASP A 308 -7.67 -15.67 14.20
C ASP A 308 -6.25 -15.74 13.60
N GLY A 309 -5.97 -16.76 12.79
CA GLY A 309 -4.65 -16.97 12.19
C GLY A 309 -3.55 -17.27 13.22
N LEU A 310 -2.30 -17.35 12.75
CA LEU A 310 -1.14 -17.54 13.61
C LEU A 310 -0.61 -16.18 14.09
N ARG A 311 -0.57 -15.96 15.40
CA ARG A 311 0.03 -14.76 16.00
C ARG A 311 1.53 -14.95 16.23
N VAL A 312 2.31 -13.95 15.84
CA VAL A 312 3.72 -13.79 16.20
C VAL A 312 3.80 -12.50 17.00
N ALA A 313 4.07 -12.64 18.30
CA ALA A 313 4.20 -11.51 19.21
C ALA A 313 5.67 -11.08 19.33
N GLN A 314 5.89 -9.79 19.59
CA GLN A 314 7.20 -9.22 19.91
C GLN A 314 8.30 -9.53 18.88
N LEU A 315 7.99 -9.42 17.59
CA LEU A 315 9.02 -9.50 16.55
C LEU A 315 9.94 -8.26 16.65
N PRO A 316 11.25 -8.40 16.88
CA PRO A 316 12.12 -7.26 17.09
C PRO A 316 12.32 -6.43 15.84
N ILE A 317 12.46 -5.12 16.03
CA ILE A 317 13.00 -4.19 15.05
C ILE A 317 14.51 -4.14 15.26
N LEU A 318 15.25 -4.64 14.29
CA LEU A 318 16.71 -4.73 14.24
C LEU A 318 17.29 -3.53 13.50
N ASP A 319 18.62 -3.35 13.63
CA ASP A 319 19.40 -2.30 12.95
C ASP A 319 18.78 -0.90 13.12
N THR A 320 18.33 -0.61 14.35
CA THR A 320 17.55 0.58 14.65
C THR A 320 18.18 1.45 15.73
N ASN A 321 17.98 2.75 15.57
CA ASN A 321 18.26 3.74 16.61
C ASN A 321 17.02 4.05 17.46
N LEU A 322 15.85 3.48 17.14
CA LEU A 322 14.62 3.66 17.91
C LEU A 322 14.76 3.01 19.30
N LYS A 323 14.22 3.67 20.32
CA LYS A 323 14.28 3.23 21.71
C LYS A 323 12.89 3.24 22.32
N THR A 324 12.54 2.17 23.03
CA THR A 324 11.34 2.15 23.86
C THR A 324 11.57 2.94 25.15
N VAL A 325 10.48 3.23 25.86
CA VAL A 325 10.53 3.80 27.23
C VAL A 325 11.28 2.92 28.23
N SER A 326 11.32 1.60 28.00
CA SER A 326 12.06 0.64 28.81
C SER A 326 13.56 0.59 28.46
N GLY A 327 13.97 1.20 27.36
CA GLY A 327 15.34 1.16 26.85
C GLY A 327 15.66 -0.08 26.00
N GLU A 328 14.71 -1.00 25.87
CA GLU A 328 14.81 -2.22 25.07
C GLU A 328 14.63 -1.95 23.57
N ALA A 329 14.99 -2.94 22.75
CA ALA A 329 14.73 -2.88 21.32
C ALA A 329 13.22 -2.90 21.05
N PRO A 330 12.68 -2.00 20.20
CA PRO A 330 11.26 -1.99 19.91
C PRO A 330 10.83 -3.27 19.18
N THR A 331 9.60 -3.69 19.43
CA THR A 331 9.03 -4.91 18.86
C THR A 331 7.66 -4.63 18.24
N VAL A 332 7.23 -5.51 17.32
CA VAL A 332 5.90 -5.45 16.69
C VAL A 332 5.17 -6.79 16.77
N ASP A 333 3.83 -6.71 16.76
CA ASP A 333 2.96 -7.88 16.67
C ASP A 333 2.41 -8.09 15.25
N LEU A 334 2.44 -9.36 14.83
CA LEU A 334 1.91 -9.83 13.55
C LEU A 334 0.87 -10.93 13.73
N SER A 335 -0.09 -10.99 12.81
CA SER A 335 -1.01 -12.12 12.63
C SER A 335 -0.96 -12.60 11.18
N PHE A 336 -0.94 -13.92 10.97
CA PHE A 336 -0.81 -14.54 9.66
C PHE A 336 -2.00 -15.42 9.33
N HIS A 337 -2.49 -15.35 8.11
CA HIS A 337 -3.57 -16.21 7.63
C HIS A 337 -3.29 -16.72 6.21
N LEU A 338 -3.37 -18.04 6.02
CA LEU A 338 -3.27 -18.65 4.69
C LEU A 338 -4.66 -18.79 4.10
N ILE A 339 -4.85 -18.19 2.93
CA ILE A 339 -6.11 -18.25 2.21
C ILE A 339 -6.03 -19.37 1.18
N SER A 340 -6.99 -20.30 1.23
CA SER A 340 -7.10 -21.41 0.27
C SER A 340 -8.37 -21.30 -0.61
N SER A 341 -9.33 -20.46 -0.24
CA SER A 341 -10.54 -20.22 -1.02
C SER A 341 -10.37 -19.02 -1.97
N GLU A 342 -11.17 -19.00 -3.03
CA GLU A 342 -11.22 -17.88 -3.98
C GLU A 342 -12.13 -16.75 -3.45
N VAL A 343 -13.16 -17.09 -2.66
CA VAL A 343 -14.06 -16.16 -1.98
C VAL A 343 -13.69 -16.08 -0.50
N ARG A 344 -13.59 -14.88 0.06
CA ARG A 344 -13.15 -14.70 1.45
C ARG A 344 -14.30 -14.66 2.46
N LEU A 345 -14.07 -15.31 3.60
CA LEU A 345 -14.72 -15.08 4.89
C LEU A 345 -14.15 -13.79 5.58
N PRO A 346 -14.74 -13.27 6.67
CA PRO A 346 -14.44 -11.94 7.21
C PRO A 346 -12.95 -11.68 7.51
N SER A 347 -12.51 -10.42 7.36
CA SER A 347 -11.12 -9.96 7.59
C SER A 347 -10.65 -10.20 9.04
N LEU A 348 -9.34 -10.40 9.26
CA LEU A 348 -8.71 -10.42 10.58
C LEU A 348 -9.01 -9.16 11.43
N ARG A 349 -9.29 -8.02 10.78
CA ARG A 349 -9.61 -6.76 11.47
C ARG A 349 -11.00 -6.76 12.12
N THR A 350 -11.95 -7.53 11.58
CA THR A 350 -13.34 -7.56 12.04
C THR A 350 -13.49 -8.13 13.45
N GLN A 351 -12.47 -8.82 13.97
CA GLN A 351 -12.54 -9.56 15.24
C GLN A 351 -11.71 -8.91 16.38
N SER A 352 -10.77 -8.02 16.08
CA SER A 352 -10.08 -7.25 17.13
C SER A 352 -10.94 -6.17 17.78
N LEU A 353 -12.12 -5.89 17.21
CA LEU A 353 -13.09 -4.91 17.70
C LEU A 353 -14.27 -5.57 18.45
N SER A 354 -14.34 -6.91 18.52
CA SER A 354 -15.42 -7.64 19.20
C SER A 354 -14.99 -8.15 20.59
N HIS A 355 -14.33 -7.31 21.39
CA HIS A 355 -14.33 -7.51 22.84
C HIS A 355 -15.62 -6.89 23.39
N GLU A 356 -16.62 -7.76 23.59
CA GLU A 356 -17.86 -7.45 24.30
C GLU A 356 -17.53 -6.91 25.71
N PRO A 357 -18.13 -5.80 26.18
CA PRO A 357 -17.96 -5.38 27.57
C PRO A 357 -18.61 -6.42 28.50
N PRO A 358 -18.12 -6.59 29.74
CA PRO A 358 -18.73 -7.52 30.67
C PRO A 358 -20.19 -7.11 30.90
N ARG A 359 -21.10 -8.08 30.74
CA ARG A 359 -22.52 -7.87 31.03
C ARG A 359 -22.66 -7.31 32.45
N PRO A 360 -23.38 -6.20 32.66
CA PRO A 360 -23.69 -5.74 34.01
C PRO A 360 -24.51 -6.83 34.70
N GLY A 361 -24.07 -7.21 35.91
CA GLY A 361 -24.72 -8.22 36.74
C GLY A 361 -26.20 -7.91 36.89
N GLY A 362 -27.03 -8.93 36.65
CA GLY A 362 -28.47 -8.86 36.84
C GLY A 362 -28.77 -8.49 38.30
N LEU A 363 -29.47 -7.38 38.48
CA LEU A 363 -30.18 -7.10 39.72
C LEU A 363 -31.18 -8.24 39.95
N GLY A 364 -31.00 -8.94 41.07
CA GLY A 364 -32.02 -9.82 41.60
C GLY A 364 -33.24 -9.00 42.03
N THR A 365 -34.37 -9.27 41.39
CA THR A 365 -35.69 -8.93 41.88
C THR A 365 -36.23 -10.14 42.65
N GLY A 366 -36.44 -10.00 43.96
CA GLY A 366 -37.44 -10.81 44.70
C GLY A 366 -38.84 -10.49 44.17
N CYS A 367 -39.94 -11.19 44.47
CA CYS A 367 -40.36 -12.25 45.41
C CYS A 367 -41.59 -12.96 44.72
N PRO A 368 -42.47 -13.77 45.36
CA PRO A 368 -42.51 -14.35 46.70
C PRO A 368 -42.84 -15.87 46.77
N GLU A 369 -42.53 -16.50 47.91
CA GLU A 369 -43.47 -17.21 48.80
C GLU A 369 -42.88 -17.28 50.21
#